data_AF-A0A947AFE9-F1
#
_entry.id   AF-A0A947AFE9-F1
#
_cell.length_a   1.000
_cell.length_b   1.000
_cell.length_c   1.000
_cell.angle_alpha   90.00
_cell.angle_beta   90.00
_cell.angle_gamma   90.00
#
_symmetry.space_group_name_H-M   'P 1'
#
loop_
_entity.id
_entity.type
_entity.pdbx_description
1 polymer ?
#
loop_
_entity_poly.entity_id
_entity_poly.type
_entity_poly.pdbx_seq_one_letter_code
_entity_poly.pdbx_strand_id
1 'polypeptide(L)'
;EHDMAIVYISDIVEYRLANEKLIKRVKEEESELRGIKVEKITYTDHLERTHTVIQFYKTHETANVKFHNIGSDIGLVLDDKRFNALNNSIDYLKTNGGTLIFLDTKVISHEQAKEFGVGAQILKDLGIRNINLLTTNKDTEFVGLAGFGLDVVEKIEIV
;
A
#
# COMPACT_ATOMS: atom_id res chain seq x y z
N GLU A 1 -44.20 4.71 9.86
CA GLU A 1 -42.80 4.56 9.40
C GLU A 1 -42.03 5.81 9.75
N HIS A 2 -40.76 5.66 10.15
CA HIS A 2 -39.87 6.79 10.35
C HIS A 2 -38.85 6.79 9.22
N ASP A 3 -38.83 7.86 8.45
CA ASP A 3 -37.91 8.08 7.33
C ASP A 3 -36.52 8.45 7.88
N MET A 4 -35.78 7.43 8.32
CA MET A 4 -34.43 7.56 8.86
C MET A 4 -33.45 6.84 7.95
N ALA A 5 -32.43 7.57 7.50
CA ALA A 5 -31.33 7.00 6.74
C ALA A 5 -30.59 5.93 7.57
N ILE A 6 -30.53 4.72 7.04
CA ILE A 6 -29.68 3.64 7.57
C ILE A 6 -28.30 3.80 6.94
N VAL A 7 -27.26 3.85 7.76
CA VAL A 7 -25.86 3.97 7.34
C VAL A 7 -25.05 2.88 8.04
N TYR A 8 -24.21 2.17 7.30
CA TYR A 8 -23.38 1.11 7.86
C TYR A 8 -22.04 1.67 8.39
N ILE A 9 -21.43 0.95 9.34
CA ILE A 9 -20.13 1.32 9.90
C ILE A 9 -19.03 1.28 8.82
N SER A 10 -19.16 0.38 7.83
CA SER A 10 -18.32 0.35 6.61
C SER A 10 -18.30 1.71 5.92
N ASP A 11 -19.47 2.25 5.63
CA ASP A 11 -19.65 3.46 4.82
C ASP A 11 -19.03 4.67 5.53
N ILE A 12 -19.18 4.73 6.87
CA ILE A 12 -18.55 5.77 7.70
C ILE A 12 -17.03 5.60 7.69
N VAL A 13 -16.50 4.37 7.77
CA VAL A 13 -15.06 4.11 7.73
C VAL A 13 -14.46 4.47 6.37
N GLU A 14 -15.10 4.07 5.27
CA GLU A 14 -14.69 4.43 3.91
C GLU A 14 -14.74 5.95 3.68
N TYR A 15 -15.84 6.60 4.07
CA TYR A 15 -15.97 8.05 3.99
C TYR A 15 -14.86 8.77 4.74
N ARG A 16 -14.57 8.36 5.99
CA ARG A 16 -13.49 8.97 6.79
C ARG A 16 -12.11 8.72 6.17
N LEU A 17 -11.83 7.51 5.68
CA LEU A 17 -10.56 7.22 5.00
C LEU A 17 -10.39 8.03 3.71
N ALA A 18 -11.45 8.25 2.93
CA ALA A 18 -11.38 9.02 1.68
C ALA A 18 -11.26 10.54 1.91
N ASN A 19 -11.86 11.08 2.97
CA ASN A 19 -12.02 12.52 3.19
C ASN A 19 -11.16 13.12 4.32
N GLU A 20 -10.71 12.34 5.31
CA GLU A 20 -9.82 12.82 6.38
C GLU A 20 -8.35 12.51 6.07
N LYS A 21 -7.42 13.45 6.33
CA LYS A 21 -5.98 13.16 6.27
C LYS A 21 -5.55 12.40 7.52
N LEU A 22 -5.40 11.08 7.39
CA LEU A 22 -5.09 10.14 8.45
C LEU A 22 -3.62 9.69 8.46
N ILE A 23 -2.80 10.24 7.57
CA ILE A 23 -1.34 10.02 7.49
C ILE A 23 -0.57 11.35 7.53
N LYS A 24 0.67 11.28 8.01
CA LYS A 24 1.66 12.37 7.98
C LYS A 24 2.97 11.82 7.42
N ARG A 25 3.55 12.49 6.42
CA ARG A 25 4.93 12.25 6.00
C ARG A 25 5.87 12.79 7.09
N VAL A 26 6.78 11.96 7.60
CA VAL A 26 7.63 12.27 8.76
C VAL A 26 9.10 12.43 8.37
N LYS A 27 9.58 11.61 7.44
CA LYS A 27 10.99 11.62 7.02
C LYS A 27 11.14 11.24 5.55
N GLU A 28 12.08 11.91 4.89
CA GLU A 28 12.56 11.70 3.53
C GLU A 28 14.07 11.40 3.65
N GLU A 29 14.59 10.32 3.06
CA GLU A 29 16.04 10.08 2.99
C GLU A 29 16.46 9.22 1.78
N GLU A 30 17.64 9.49 1.20
CA GLU A 30 18.29 8.53 0.30
C GLU A 30 18.71 7.29 1.12
N SER A 31 18.48 6.11 0.54
CA SER A 31 18.86 4.82 1.10
C SER A 31 19.39 3.91 -0.01
N GLU A 32 19.93 2.75 0.36
CA GLU A 32 20.27 1.69 -0.58
C GLU A 32 19.41 0.44 -0.33
N LEU A 33 19.00 -0.25 -1.40
CA LEU A 33 18.37 -1.56 -1.33
C LEU A 33 18.96 -2.44 -2.44
N ARG A 34 19.52 -3.61 -2.10
CA ARG A 34 20.11 -4.56 -3.06
C ARG A 34 21.06 -3.90 -4.11
N GLY A 35 21.94 -3.00 -3.67
CA GLY A 35 22.93 -2.36 -4.54
C GLY A 35 22.42 -1.20 -5.40
N ILE A 36 21.18 -0.73 -5.20
CA ILE A 36 20.64 0.45 -5.89
C ILE A 36 20.23 1.53 -4.91
N LYS A 37 20.43 2.79 -5.30
CA LYS A 37 19.88 3.94 -4.61
C LYS A 37 18.36 3.93 -4.71
N VAL A 38 17.70 4.19 -3.59
CA VAL A 38 16.25 4.31 -3.47
C VAL A 38 15.91 5.49 -2.56
N GLU A 39 14.76 6.10 -2.77
CA GLU A 39 14.22 7.10 -1.86
C GLU A 39 13.35 6.40 -0.82
N LYS A 40 13.65 6.62 0.47
CA LYS A 40 12.93 6.04 1.59
C LYS A 40 12.09 7.13 2.25
N ILE A 41 10.78 6.91 2.28
CA ILE A 41 9.82 7.85 2.85
C ILE A 41 9.10 7.17 4.02
N THR A 42 9.16 7.78 5.19
CA THR A 42 8.47 7.29 6.40
C THR A 42 7.21 8.10 6.65
N TYR A 43 6.10 7.41 6.83
CA TYR A 43 4.81 7.96 7.22
C TYR A 43 4.39 7.46 8.60
N THR A 44 3.67 8.29 9.35
CA THR A 44 2.97 7.89 10.57
C THR A 44 1.48 8.13 10.39
N ASP A 45 0.65 7.18 10.80
CA ASP A 45 -0.81 7.32 10.74
C ASP A 45 -1.43 7.84 12.05
N HIS A 46 -2.75 8.03 12.03
CA HIS A 46 -3.56 8.45 13.18
C HIS A 46 -3.57 7.48 14.38
N LEU A 47 -3.01 6.27 14.25
CA LEU A 47 -2.82 5.28 15.32
C LEU A 47 -1.35 5.16 15.73
N GLU A 48 -0.53 6.14 15.34
CA GLU A 48 0.94 6.19 15.56
C GLU A 48 1.71 5.03 14.92
N ARG A 49 1.09 4.30 13.98
CA ARG A 49 1.75 3.22 13.24
C ARG A 49 2.67 3.79 12.18
N THR A 50 3.81 3.14 11.98
CA THR A 50 4.84 3.59 11.04
C THR A 50 4.76 2.78 9.75
N HIS A 51 4.58 3.48 8.62
CA HIS A 51 4.53 2.92 7.28
C HIS A 51 5.75 3.41 6.50
N THR A 52 6.35 2.56 5.67
CA THR A 52 7.57 2.90 4.93
C THR A 52 7.38 2.67 3.44
N VAL A 53 7.71 3.67 2.64
CA VAL A 53 7.76 3.59 1.19
C VAL A 53 9.21 3.46 0.77
N ILE A 54 9.50 2.48 -0.09
CA ILE A 54 10.77 2.38 -0.81
C ILE A 54 10.49 2.66 -2.27
N GLN A 55 10.98 3.80 -2.74
CA GLN A 55 10.76 4.33 -4.07
C GLN A 55 12.01 4.12 -4.93
N PHE A 56 11.87 3.35 -6.01
CA PHE A 56 13.00 2.88 -6.81
C PHE A 56 13.47 3.93 -7.82
N TYR A 57 12.55 4.75 -8.32
CA TYR A 57 12.81 5.96 -9.13
C TYR A 57 11.66 6.96 -8.89
N LYS A 58 11.79 8.21 -9.36
CA LYS A 58 10.69 9.19 -9.28
C LYS A 58 9.44 8.63 -9.95
N THR A 59 8.33 8.71 -9.23
CA THR A 59 7.01 8.25 -9.69
C THR A 59 6.36 9.31 -10.55
N HIS A 60 5.65 8.84 -11.57
CA HIS A 60 4.73 9.65 -12.35
C HIS A 60 3.28 9.36 -11.90
N GLU A 61 2.31 9.95 -12.58
CA GLU A 61 0.87 9.72 -12.33
C GLU A 61 0.50 8.23 -12.46
N THR A 62 1.21 7.48 -13.30
CA THR A 62 1.16 6.02 -13.39
C THR A 62 2.41 5.40 -12.77
N ALA A 63 2.25 4.39 -11.90
CA ALA A 63 3.38 3.71 -11.26
C ALA A 63 3.12 2.21 -11.02
N ASN A 64 4.20 1.41 -11.04
CA ASN A 64 4.19 0.06 -10.48
C ASN A 64 4.15 0.15 -8.95
N VAL A 65 3.20 -0.54 -8.31
CA VAL A 65 3.00 -0.51 -6.86
C VAL A 65 2.99 -1.92 -6.31
N LYS A 66 3.81 -2.18 -5.30
CA LYS A 66 3.68 -3.36 -4.42
C LYS A 66 3.27 -2.91 -3.03
N PHE A 67 2.21 -3.50 -2.48
CA PHE A 67 1.92 -3.44 -1.06
C PHE A 67 2.53 -4.66 -0.34
N HIS A 68 3.06 -4.45 0.86
CA HIS A 68 3.52 -5.51 1.76
C HIS A 68 3.13 -5.19 3.20
N ASN A 69 2.30 -6.02 3.82
CA ASN A 69 1.96 -5.86 5.23
C ASN A 69 3.16 -6.31 6.09
N ILE A 70 3.59 -5.49 7.04
CA ILE A 70 4.69 -5.80 7.97
C ILE A 70 4.19 -6.83 8.98
N GLY A 71 4.97 -7.89 9.19
CA GLY A 71 4.72 -8.92 10.21
C GLY A 71 5.95 -9.17 11.07
N SER A 72 6.02 -10.34 11.70
CA SER A 72 7.25 -10.83 12.34
C SER A 72 8.27 -11.25 11.28
N ASP A 73 9.53 -10.86 11.44
CA ASP A 73 10.65 -11.26 10.57
C ASP A 73 10.78 -12.80 10.50
N ILE A 74 10.63 -13.48 11.64
CA ILE A 74 10.64 -14.94 11.72
C ILE A 74 9.48 -15.52 10.91
N GLY A 75 8.29 -14.91 10.98
CA GLY A 75 7.13 -15.33 10.20
C GLY A 75 7.27 -15.08 8.71
N LEU A 76 8.00 -14.04 8.30
CA LEU A 76 8.33 -13.78 6.90
C LEU A 76 9.37 -14.79 6.37
N VAL A 77 10.41 -15.09 7.14
CA VAL A 77 11.49 -16.02 6.74
C VAL A 77 11.02 -17.47 6.70
N LEU A 78 10.08 -17.87 7.55
CA LEU A 78 9.51 -19.23 7.56
C LEU A 78 8.36 -19.44 6.55
N ASP A 79 7.91 -18.40 5.86
CA ASP A 79 6.90 -18.46 4.79
C ASP A 79 7.57 -18.26 3.43
N ASP A 80 8.06 -19.36 2.84
CA ASP A 80 8.72 -19.37 1.53
C ASP A 80 7.91 -18.63 0.45
N LYS A 81 6.58 -18.75 0.46
CA LYS A 81 5.72 -18.12 -0.55
C LYS A 81 5.74 -16.60 -0.39
N ARG A 82 5.54 -16.10 0.83
CA ARG A 82 5.57 -14.66 1.12
C ARG A 82 6.97 -14.07 0.95
N PHE A 83 8.01 -14.81 1.33
CA PHE A 83 9.40 -14.39 1.18
C PHE A 83 9.78 -14.26 -0.30
N ASN A 84 9.51 -15.28 -1.11
CA ASN A 84 9.79 -15.27 -2.54
C ASN A 84 8.95 -14.19 -3.26
N ALA A 85 7.67 -14.06 -2.94
CA ALA A 85 6.82 -13.00 -3.49
C ALA A 85 7.36 -11.58 -3.21
N LEU A 86 7.88 -11.33 -2.01
CA LEU A 86 8.52 -10.04 -1.69
C LEU A 86 9.81 -9.86 -2.50
N ASN A 87 10.67 -10.87 -2.53
CA ASN A 87 11.94 -10.82 -3.26
C ASN A 87 11.74 -10.56 -4.76
N ASN A 88 10.84 -11.30 -5.39
CA ASN A 88 10.54 -11.20 -6.82
C ASN A 88 9.86 -9.83 -7.13
N SER A 89 9.07 -9.29 -6.21
CA SER A 89 8.54 -7.92 -6.32
C SER A 89 9.66 -6.86 -6.25
N ILE A 90 10.66 -7.04 -5.38
CA ILE A 90 11.81 -6.12 -5.29
C ILE A 90 12.64 -6.16 -6.58
N ASP A 91 12.90 -7.34 -7.15
CA ASP A 91 13.67 -7.47 -8.39
C ASP A 91 12.91 -6.90 -9.61
N TYR A 92 11.58 -7.07 -9.65
CA TYR A 92 10.73 -6.39 -10.63
C TYR A 92 10.84 -4.85 -10.50
N LEU A 93 10.67 -4.30 -9.30
CA LEU A 93 10.69 -2.85 -9.06
C LEU A 93 12.08 -2.23 -9.26
N LYS A 94 13.15 -2.98 -8.98
CA LYS A 94 14.53 -2.60 -9.31
C LYS A 94 14.76 -2.46 -10.81
N THR A 95 14.08 -3.27 -11.62
CA THR A 95 14.26 -3.29 -13.08
C THR A 95 13.32 -2.32 -13.80
N ASN A 96 12.06 -2.26 -13.39
CA ASN A 96 10.98 -1.53 -14.08
C ASN A 96 10.59 -0.22 -13.38
N GLY A 97 11.18 0.05 -12.21
CA GLY A 97 10.81 1.15 -11.35
C GLY A 97 9.44 1.01 -10.68
N GLY A 98 9.11 2.00 -9.86
CA GLY A 98 7.89 2.03 -9.06
C GLY A 98 8.16 2.16 -7.57
N THR A 99 7.22 1.67 -6.76
CA THR A 99 7.23 1.84 -5.31
C THR A 99 6.78 0.59 -4.55
N LEU A 100 7.44 0.32 -3.42
CA LEU A 100 7.12 -0.74 -2.48
C LEU A 100 6.68 -0.11 -1.16
N ILE A 101 5.40 -0.32 -0.80
CA ILE A 101 4.76 0.27 0.37
C ILE A 101 4.61 -0.79 1.45
N PHE A 102 5.41 -0.64 2.51
CA PHE A 102 5.33 -1.43 3.73
C PHE A 102 4.30 -0.82 4.68
N LEU A 103 3.22 -1.56 4.95
CA LEU A 103 2.13 -1.14 5.83
C LEU A 103 2.22 -1.86 7.18
N ASP A 104 2.30 -1.13 8.29
CA ASP A 104 2.18 -1.75 9.62
C ASP A 104 0.70 -2.02 9.95
N THR A 105 0.32 -3.30 9.93
CA THR A 105 -1.07 -3.74 10.10
C THR A 105 -1.34 -4.46 11.43
N LYS A 106 -0.44 -4.32 12.44
CA LYS A 106 -0.35 -5.02 13.74
C LYS A 106 -1.63 -5.32 14.58
N VAL A 107 -2.82 -4.85 14.19
CA VAL A 107 -4.06 -4.98 14.98
C VAL A 107 -5.29 -5.43 14.16
N ILE A 108 -5.29 -5.37 12.81
CA ILE A 108 -6.51 -5.65 12.02
C ILE A 108 -6.56 -7.12 11.58
N SER A 109 -7.27 -7.94 12.34
CA SER A 109 -7.31 -9.40 12.15
C SER A 109 -8.30 -9.94 11.12
N HIS A 110 -9.11 -9.10 10.44
CA HIS A 110 -10.27 -9.62 9.66
C HIS A 110 -10.65 -8.93 8.34
N GLU A 111 -10.13 -7.75 7.97
CA GLU A 111 -10.52 -7.11 6.70
C GLU A 111 -9.36 -6.44 5.98
N GLN A 112 -8.93 -7.07 4.87
CA GLN A 112 -7.96 -6.51 3.92
C GLN A 112 -8.41 -5.15 3.38
N ALA A 113 -9.72 -4.93 3.23
CA ALA A 113 -10.33 -3.67 2.82
C ALA A 113 -9.92 -2.45 3.68
N LYS A 114 -9.71 -2.64 5.00
CA LYS A 114 -9.30 -1.56 5.91
C LYS A 114 -7.81 -1.19 5.78
N GLU A 115 -6.97 -2.09 5.27
CA GLU A 115 -5.52 -1.86 5.13
C GLU A 115 -5.23 -0.90 3.97
N PHE A 116 -6.07 -0.91 2.93
CA PHE A 116 -5.87 -0.09 1.73
C PHE A 116 -6.14 1.40 1.91
N GLY A 117 -6.91 1.83 2.92
CA GLY A 117 -7.18 3.27 3.11
C GLY A 117 -5.93 4.08 3.45
N VAL A 118 -5.03 3.52 4.28
CA VAL A 118 -3.72 4.13 4.55
C VAL A 118 -2.83 4.08 3.31
N GLY A 119 -2.78 2.92 2.62
CA GLY A 119 -2.01 2.76 1.38
C GLY A 119 -2.45 3.72 0.27
N ALA A 120 -3.76 3.96 0.15
CA ALA A 120 -4.35 4.88 -0.82
C ALA A 120 -4.02 6.34 -0.51
N GLN A 121 -4.08 6.75 0.75
CA GLN A 121 -3.61 8.08 1.15
C GLN A 121 -2.11 8.27 0.89
N ILE A 122 -1.29 7.23 1.09
CA ILE A 122 0.14 7.27 0.77
C ILE A 122 0.34 7.45 -0.74
N LEU A 123 -0.32 6.65 -1.59
CA LEU A 123 -0.24 6.81 -3.04
C LEU A 123 -0.64 8.21 -3.51
N LYS A 124 -1.70 8.77 -2.93
CA LYS A 124 -2.18 10.14 -3.20
C LYS A 124 -1.18 11.23 -2.77
N ASP A 125 -0.48 11.05 -1.64
CA ASP A 125 0.60 11.95 -1.18
C ASP A 125 1.87 11.81 -2.05
N LEU A 126 2.11 10.64 -2.65
CA LEU A 126 3.14 10.40 -3.68
C LEU A 126 2.76 10.89 -5.08
N GLY A 127 1.54 11.42 -5.28
CA GLY A 127 1.04 11.90 -6.58
C GLY A 127 0.67 10.80 -7.58
N ILE A 128 0.59 9.54 -7.15
CA ILE A 128 0.20 8.40 -7.99
C ILE A 128 -1.33 8.34 -8.09
N ARG A 129 -1.85 8.08 -9.28
CA ARG A 129 -3.29 7.84 -9.54
C ARG A 129 -3.53 6.51 -10.22
N ASN A 130 -2.77 6.21 -11.27
CA ASN A 130 -2.90 4.97 -12.03
C ASN A 130 -1.90 3.93 -11.48
N ILE A 131 -2.39 2.72 -11.21
CA ILE A 131 -1.64 1.69 -10.48
C ILE A 131 -1.48 0.45 -11.35
N ASN A 132 -0.23 0.12 -11.66
CA ASN A 132 0.18 -1.20 -12.12
C ASN A 132 0.47 -2.05 -10.87
N LEU A 133 -0.47 -2.91 -10.47
CA LEU A 133 -0.49 -3.53 -9.16
C LEU A 133 0.23 -4.88 -9.14
N LEU A 134 1.32 -4.98 -8.38
CA LEU A 134 2.08 -6.23 -8.22
C LEU A 134 1.40 -7.15 -7.20
N THR A 135 0.71 -8.18 -7.69
CA THR A 135 -0.02 -9.15 -6.86
C THR A 135 0.50 -10.58 -7.03
N THR A 136 0.37 -11.41 -6.00
CA THR A 136 0.59 -12.87 -6.07
C THR A 136 -0.68 -13.64 -6.43
N ASN A 137 -1.81 -12.95 -6.54
CA ASN A 137 -3.10 -13.51 -6.90
C ASN A 137 -3.89 -12.46 -7.72
N LYS A 138 -4.19 -12.79 -8.98
CA LYS A 138 -4.96 -11.92 -9.89
C LYS A 138 -6.41 -11.70 -9.43
N ASP A 139 -6.96 -12.67 -8.70
CA ASP A 139 -8.32 -12.63 -8.16
C ASP A 139 -8.42 -11.86 -6.83
N THR A 140 -7.30 -11.36 -6.29
CA THR A 140 -7.37 -10.41 -5.16
C THR A 140 -8.04 -9.13 -5.64
N GLU A 141 -9.27 -8.91 -5.18
CA GLU A 141 -9.98 -7.66 -5.36
C GLU A 141 -9.42 -6.61 -4.39
N PHE A 142 -8.79 -5.57 -4.92
CA PHE A 142 -8.40 -4.40 -4.16
C PHE A 142 -9.60 -3.46 -4.03
N VAL A 143 -10.64 -3.96 -3.34
CA VAL A 143 -11.85 -3.20 -3.04
C VAL A 143 -11.48 -1.98 -2.21
N GLY A 144 -11.90 -0.80 -2.66
CA GLY A 144 -11.70 0.47 -1.98
C GLY A 144 -10.87 1.50 -2.74
N LEU A 145 -9.84 1.11 -3.53
CA LEU A 145 -8.90 2.08 -4.15
C LEU A 145 -9.60 3.14 -5.02
N ALA A 146 -10.61 2.74 -5.81
CA ALA A 146 -11.41 3.66 -6.63
C ALA A 146 -12.07 4.78 -5.81
N GLY A 147 -12.47 4.52 -4.56
CA GLY A 147 -13.05 5.52 -3.65
C GLY A 147 -12.08 6.64 -3.23
N PHE A 148 -10.78 6.47 -3.46
CA PHE A 148 -9.74 7.48 -3.19
C PHE A 148 -9.34 8.28 -4.44
N GLY A 149 -9.92 7.96 -5.60
CA GLY A 149 -9.49 8.46 -6.91
C GLY A 149 -8.21 7.78 -7.41
N LEU A 150 -8.09 6.47 -7.18
CA LEU A 150 -6.97 5.64 -7.62
C LEU A 150 -7.48 4.51 -8.52
N ASP A 151 -6.93 4.43 -9.73
CA ASP A 151 -7.35 3.51 -10.78
C ASP A 151 -6.33 2.36 -10.92
N VAL A 152 -6.75 1.12 -10.65
CA VAL A 152 -5.91 -0.06 -10.94
C VAL A 152 -6.03 -0.38 -12.42
N VAL A 153 -5.04 0.07 -13.20
CA VAL A 153 -5.03 -0.06 -14.67
C VAL A 153 -4.51 -1.44 -15.13
N GLU A 154 -3.66 -2.08 -14.32
CA GLU A 154 -3.11 -3.41 -14.61
C GLU A 154 -2.88 -4.19 -13.31
N LYS A 155 -3.06 -5.52 -13.33
CA LYS A 155 -2.59 -6.43 -12.27
C LYS A 155 -1.43 -7.27 -12.81
N ILE A 156 -0.22 -7.00 -12.32
CA ILE A 156 1.00 -7.71 -12.67
C ILE A 156 1.18 -8.86 -11.68
N GLU A 157 1.17 -10.09 -12.20
CA GLU A 157 1.35 -11.29 -11.38
C GLU A 157 2.84 -11.52 -11.10
N ILE A 158 3.16 -11.62 -9.81
CA ILE A 158 4.48 -11.96 -9.30
C ILE A 158 4.39 -13.37 -8.70
N VAL A 159 5.02 -14.33 -9.39
CA VAL A 159 5.19 -15.73 -8.98
C VAL A 159 6.53 -15.87 -8.25
#